data_AF-A0A9Q9BH52-F1
#
_entry.id   AF-A0A9Q9BH52-F1
#
_cell.length_a   1.000
_cell.length_b   1.000
_cell.length_c   1.000
_cell.angle_alpha   90.00
_cell.angle_beta   90.00
_cell.angle_gamma   90.00
#
_symmetry.space_group_name_H-M   'P 1'
#
loop_
_entity.id
_entity.type
_entity.pdbx_description
1 polymer ?
#
loop_
_entity_poly.entity_id
_entity_poly.type
_entity_poly.pdbx_seq_one_letter_code
_entity_poly.pdbx_strand_id
1 'polypeptide(L)'
;MKRIIVFFAVLMLCFLSCKTKQIQPTGAYVQLTDKAQISFKDLPCTVFFSDGTQENYITNEDGKVIVQVIEGRLITKVVYDFSGYKRPEGRLLAKEEFSIIRKLKTKPKSLIQEFDINLEPHKGMQLIIILDVFDI
;
A
#
# COMPACT_ATOMS: atom_id res chain seq x y z
N MET A 1 50.27 0.03 19.69
CA MET A 1 49.02 0.84 19.61
C MET A 1 48.36 0.87 18.23
N LYS A 2 49.05 0.61 17.11
CA LYS A 2 48.43 0.61 15.77
C LYS A 2 47.55 -0.61 15.44
N ARG A 3 47.81 -1.78 16.04
CA ARG A 3 47.10 -3.04 15.73
C ARG A 3 45.71 -3.18 16.38
N ILE A 4 45.45 -2.46 17.47
CA ILE A 4 44.18 -2.55 18.22
C ILE A 4 43.08 -1.72 17.53
N ILE A 5 43.44 -0.59 16.92
CA ILE A 5 42.49 0.31 16.24
C ILE A 5 41.92 -0.34 14.97
N VAL A 6 42.71 -1.15 14.26
CA VAL A 6 42.28 -1.84 13.04
C VAL A 6 41.24 -2.93 13.33
N PHE A 7 41.35 -3.62 14.46
CA PHE A 7 40.40 -4.67 14.84
C PHE A 7 39.01 -4.10 15.20
N PHE A 8 38.97 -2.91 15.81
CA PHE A 8 37.71 -2.23 16.15
C PHE A 8 37.00 -1.64 14.93
N ALA A 9 37.76 -1.18 13.92
CA ALA A 9 37.18 -0.64 12.68
C ALA A 9 36.52 -1.72 11.80
N VAL A 10 37.07 -2.95 11.81
CA VAL A 10 36.51 -4.07 11.01
C VAL A 10 35.24 -4.64 11.65
N LEU A 11 35.17 -4.68 12.99
CA LEU A 11 34.00 -5.23 13.70
C LEU A 11 32.75 -4.34 13.58
N MET A 12 32.92 -3.02 13.44
CA MET A 12 31.81 -2.06 13.28
C MET A 12 31.20 -2.02 11.87
N LEU A 13 31.87 -2.58 10.86
CA LEU A 13 31.34 -2.64 9.49
C LEU A 13 30.38 -3.82 9.26
N CYS A 14 30.36 -4.82 10.16
CA CYS A 14 29.50 -6.00 10.01
C CYS A 14 28.02 -5.75 10.34
N PHE A 15 27.67 -4.64 11.02
CA PHE A 15 26.29 -4.34 11.39
C PHE A 15 25.52 -3.49 10.38
N LEU A 16 26.18 -2.92 9.37
CA LEU A 16 25.56 -2.00 8.40
C LEU A 16 24.93 -2.67 7.17
N SER A 17 24.98 -4.01 7.06
CA SER A 17 24.50 -4.71 5.87
C SER A 17 23.50 -5.84 6.14
N CYS A 18 22.76 -5.77 7.23
CA CYS A 18 21.51 -6.53 7.33
C CYS A 18 20.40 -5.74 6.60
N LYS A 19 20.51 -5.65 5.27
CA LYS A 19 19.40 -5.21 4.42
C LYS A 19 18.38 -6.35 4.46
N THR A 20 17.44 -6.29 5.41
CA THR A 20 16.30 -7.21 5.45
C THR A 20 15.66 -7.21 4.07
N LYS A 21 15.89 -8.29 3.31
CA LYS A 21 15.07 -8.60 2.14
C LYS A 21 13.67 -8.75 2.68
N GLN A 22 12.88 -7.68 2.60
CA GLN A 22 11.44 -7.77 2.79
C GLN A 22 10.99 -8.88 1.85
N ILE A 23 10.52 -9.97 2.44
CA ILE A 23 9.88 -11.07 1.72
C ILE A 23 8.77 -10.40 0.94
N GLN A 24 8.94 -10.23 -0.38
CA GLN A 24 7.91 -9.64 -1.22
C GLN A 24 6.72 -10.59 -1.16
N PRO A 25 5.59 -10.19 -0.55
CA PRO A 25 4.41 -11.01 -0.60
C PRO A 25 4.07 -11.38 -2.04
N THR A 26 3.61 -12.62 -2.21
CA THR A 26 3.17 -13.26 -3.45
C THR A 26 1.84 -12.69 -3.96
N GLY A 27 1.69 -11.37 -3.97
CA GLY A 27 0.45 -10.69 -4.33
C GLY A 27 0.67 -9.41 -5.12
N ALA A 28 -0.44 -8.75 -5.43
CA ALA A 28 -0.48 -7.38 -5.93
C ALA A 28 -0.76 -6.43 -4.76
N TYR A 29 -0.07 -5.31 -4.73
CA TYR A 29 -0.27 -4.28 -3.73
C TYR A 29 -1.28 -3.27 -4.25
N VAL A 30 -2.32 -3.02 -3.46
CA VAL A 30 -3.23 -1.89 -3.66
C VAL A 30 -3.00 -0.92 -2.53
N GLN A 31 -2.61 0.30 -2.87
CA GLN A 31 -2.22 1.32 -1.90
C GLN A 31 -3.07 2.57 -2.05
N LEU A 32 -3.60 3.08 -0.94
CA LEU A 32 -4.43 4.28 -0.90
C LEU A 32 -3.69 5.44 -0.23
N THR A 33 -3.68 6.59 -0.92
CA THR A 33 -3.10 7.84 -0.40
C THR A 33 -4.00 9.02 -0.71
N ASP A 34 -3.83 10.13 0.00
CA ASP A 34 -4.38 11.42 -0.43
C ASP A 34 -3.47 12.14 -1.44
N LYS A 35 -3.88 13.32 -1.90
CA LYS A 35 -3.09 14.20 -2.80
C LYS A 35 -1.71 14.56 -2.24
N ALA A 36 -1.55 14.62 -0.91
CA ALA A 36 -0.28 14.90 -0.25
C ALA A 36 0.59 13.65 -0.09
N GLN A 37 0.15 12.50 -0.61
CA GLN A 37 0.80 11.19 -0.47
C GLN A 37 0.86 10.72 0.99
N ILE A 38 -0.08 11.17 1.80
CA ILE A 38 -0.28 10.64 3.14
C ILE A 38 -1.08 9.35 3.02
N SER A 39 -0.53 8.29 3.60
CA SER A 39 -1.18 6.97 3.67
C SER A 39 -2.43 7.00 4.54
N PHE A 40 -3.41 6.17 4.18
CA PHE A 40 -4.55 5.86 5.04
C PHE A 40 -4.29 4.55 5.77
N LYS A 41 -3.71 4.59 6.97
CA LYS A 41 -3.49 3.42 7.85
C LYS A 41 -4.78 3.01 8.55
N ASP A 42 -4.96 1.72 8.82
CA ASP A 42 -6.08 1.13 9.58
C ASP A 42 -7.47 1.41 8.98
N LEU A 43 -7.52 1.58 7.65
CA LEU A 43 -8.75 1.83 6.92
C LEU A 43 -9.34 0.51 6.41
N PRO A 44 -10.57 0.15 6.79
CA PRO A 44 -11.25 -1.03 6.25
C PRO A 44 -11.52 -0.88 4.75
N CYS A 45 -11.33 -1.96 4.00
CA CYS A 45 -11.70 -2.01 2.60
C CYS A 45 -12.12 -3.40 2.14
N THR A 46 -12.92 -3.43 1.07
CA THR A 46 -13.36 -4.65 0.41
C THR A 46 -12.93 -4.62 -1.05
N VAL A 47 -12.27 -5.68 -1.51
CA VAL A 47 -11.84 -5.87 -2.89
C VAL A 47 -12.80 -6.83 -3.57
N PHE A 48 -13.33 -6.45 -4.73
CA PHE A 48 -14.26 -7.24 -5.54
C PHE A 48 -13.53 -7.78 -6.78
N PHE A 49 -13.86 -9.01 -7.15
CA PHE A 49 -13.23 -9.72 -8.27
C PHE A 49 -14.22 -10.04 -9.40
N SER A 50 -13.69 -10.35 -10.58
CA SER A 50 -14.50 -10.69 -11.76
C SER A 50 -15.25 -12.02 -11.66
N ASP A 51 -14.83 -12.92 -10.77
CA ASP A 51 -15.50 -14.19 -10.49
C ASP A 51 -16.69 -14.05 -9.51
N GLY A 52 -16.99 -12.82 -9.08
CA GLY A 52 -18.05 -12.51 -8.11
C GLY A 52 -17.63 -12.68 -6.65
N THR A 53 -16.39 -13.08 -6.38
CA THR A 53 -15.87 -13.15 -5.00
C THR A 53 -15.49 -11.77 -4.46
N GLN A 54 -15.40 -11.68 -3.14
CA GLN A 54 -14.94 -10.47 -2.43
C GLN A 54 -14.05 -10.86 -1.25
N GLU A 55 -13.07 -10.00 -0.96
CA GLU A 55 -12.13 -10.19 0.14
C GLU A 55 -12.07 -8.90 0.97
N ASN A 56 -12.14 -9.03 2.30
CA ASN A 56 -12.09 -7.90 3.23
C ASN A 56 -10.69 -7.72 3.79
N TYR A 57 -10.26 -6.47 3.89
CA TYR A 57 -8.92 -6.07 4.31
C TYR A 57 -8.96 -4.86 5.23
N ILE A 58 -7.83 -4.63 5.88
CA ILE A 58 -7.51 -3.38 6.58
C ILE A 58 -6.15 -2.92 6.06
N THR A 59 -6.04 -1.65 5.68
CA THR A 59 -4.78 -1.08 5.20
C THR A 59 -3.72 -1.06 6.30
N ASN A 60 -2.48 -1.37 5.93
CA ASN A 60 -1.34 -1.28 6.84
C ASN A 60 -0.84 0.16 7.01
N GLU A 61 0.31 0.35 7.68
CA GLU A 61 0.90 1.67 7.94
C GLU A 61 1.27 2.47 6.68
N ASP A 62 1.44 1.82 5.54
CA ASP A 62 1.71 2.48 4.27
C ASP A 62 0.41 2.74 3.47
N GLY A 63 -0.76 2.42 4.03
CA GLY A 63 -2.03 2.45 3.31
C GLY A 63 -2.19 1.32 2.30
N LYS A 64 -1.42 0.23 2.45
CA LYS A 64 -1.35 -0.89 1.51
C LYS A 64 -2.19 -2.08 1.97
N VAL A 65 -2.74 -2.82 1.01
CA VAL A 65 -3.25 -4.18 1.15
C VAL A 65 -2.60 -5.08 0.12
N ILE A 66 -2.47 -6.37 0.45
CA ILE A 66 -1.85 -7.37 -0.42
C ILE A 66 -2.97 -8.29 -0.90
N VAL A 67 -3.26 -8.22 -2.20
CA VAL A 67 -4.30 -9.02 -2.84
C VAL A 67 -3.66 -10.25 -3.49
N GLN A 68 -4.27 -11.42 -3.28
CA GLN A 68 -3.80 -12.65 -3.91
C GLN A 68 -4.01 -12.60 -5.43
N VAL A 69 -2.94 -12.89 -6.16
CA VAL A 69 -2.95 -12.98 -7.62
C VAL A 69 -3.43 -14.37 -8.02
N ILE A 70 -4.50 -14.43 -8.81
CA ILE A 70 -5.04 -15.64 -9.44
C ILE A 70 -5.15 -15.33 -10.94
N GLU A 71 -4.59 -16.20 -11.78
CA GLU A 71 -4.56 -16.02 -13.24
C GLU A 71 -5.98 -15.87 -13.80
N GLY A 72 -6.22 -14.86 -14.64
CA GLY A 72 -7.54 -14.56 -15.21
C GLY A 72 -8.55 -13.92 -14.25
N ARG A 73 -8.20 -13.69 -12.98
CA ARG A 73 -9.08 -13.02 -11.99
C ARG A 73 -8.77 -11.53 -11.92
N LEU A 74 -9.70 -10.68 -12.37
CA LEU A 74 -9.56 -9.23 -12.35
C LEU A 74 -9.98 -8.66 -11.00
N ILE A 75 -9.29 -7.60 -10.54
CA ILE A 75 -9.83 -6.69 -9.53
C ILE A 75 -10.80 -5.75 -10.25
N THR A 76 -12.09 -5.87 -9.96
CA THR A 76 -13.13 -5.05 -10.60
C THR A 76 -13.31 -3.73 -9.87
N LYS A 77 -13.46 -3.78 -8.54
CA LYS A 77 -13.72 -2.62 -7.69
C LYS A 77 -13.03 -2.75 -6.33
N VAL A 78 -12.66 -1.62 -5.74
CA VAL A 78 -12.26 -1.53 -4.32
C VAL A 78 -13.18 -0.55 -3.63
N VAL A 79 -13.71 -0.93 -2.47
CA VAL A 79 -14.57 -0.11 -1.64
C VAL A 79 -13.87 0.18 -0.32
N TYR A 80 -13.70 1.44 0.02
CA TYR A 80 -13.14 1.88 1.30
C TYR A 80 -14.24 2.44 2.19
N ASP A 81 -14.22 2.02 3.45
CA ASP A 81 -15.17 2.47 4.46
C ASP A 81 -14.49 3.44 5.44
N PHE A 82 -14.81 4.73 5.28
CA PHE A 82 -14.34 5.80 6.16
C PHE A 82 -15.26 6.03 7.37
N SER A 83 -16.27 5.18 7.59
CA SER A 83 -17.19 5.29 8.72
C SER A 83 -16.43 5.13 10.03
N GLY A 84 -16.39 6.21 10.83
CA GLY A 84 -15.64 6.22 12.08
C GLY A 84 -14.12 6.27 11.89
N TYR A 85 -13.63 6.41 10.66
CA TYR A 85 -12.21 6.53 10.39
C TYR A 85 -11.65 7.84 10.93
N LYS A 86 -10.66 7.74 11.82
CA LYS A 86 -9.86 8.87 12.28
C LYS A 86 -8.45 8.63 11.81
N ARG A 87 -7.95 9.51 10.96
CA ARG A 87 -6.60 9.37 10.42
C ARG A 87 -5.59 9.42 11.57
N PRO A 88 -4.84 8.32 11.83
CA PRO A 88 -3.70 8.38 12.74
C PRO A 88 -2.62 9.26 12.12
N GLU A 89 -1.66 9.77 12.90
CA GLU A 89 -0.57 10.61 12.38
C GLU A 89 -0.01 10.02 11.07
N GLY A 90 -0.20 10.77 9.98
CA GLY A 90 -0.08 10.22 8.64
C GLY A 90 1.36 10.00 8.25
N ARG A 91 1.69 8.82 7.71
CA ARG A 91 3.02 8.55 7.15
C ARG A 91 3.07 9.09 5.72
N LEU A 92 3.99 10.04 5.48
CA LEU A 92 4.34 10.51 4.15
C LEU A 92 5.05 9.41 3.38
N LEU A 93 4.55 9.09 2.19
CA LEU A 93 5.09 8.02 1.37
C LEU A 93 6.10 8.56 0.36
N ALA A 94 7.16 7.79 0.11
CA ALA A 94 8.09 8.07 -0.97
C ALA A 94 7.45 7.71 -2.32
N LYS A 95 7.55 8.61 -3.30
CA LYS A 95 6.86 8.54 -4.60
C LYS A 95 7.38 7.43 -5.54
N GLU A 96 8.47 6.75 -5.19
CA GLU A 96 9.41 6.18 -6.18
C GLU A 96 9.29 4.67 -6.44
N GLU A 97 8.26 3.96 -5.97
CA GLU A 97 8.18 2.50 -6.13
C GLU A 97 6.98 1.98 -6.94
N PHE A 98 6.12 2.85 -7.48
CA PHE A 98 4.81 2.42 -7.98
C PHE A 98 4.78 2.11 -9.48
N SER A 99 4.32 0.91 -9.83
CA SER A 99 4.16 0.49 -11.24
C SER A 99 2.94 1.12 -11.93
N ILE A 100 1.87 1.40 -11.18
CA ILE A 100 0.62 1.98 -11.72
C ILE A 100 0.11 3.02 -10.73
N ILE A 101 -0.21 4.22 -11.23
CA ILE A 101 -0.78 5.31 -10.42
C ILE A 101 -2.13 5.72 -11.01
N ARG A 102 -3.20 5.60 -10.22
CA ARG A 102 -4.55 6.08 -10.57
C ARG A 102 -4.96 7.21 -9.64
N LYS A 103 -5.27 8.37 -10.21
CA LYS A 103 -5.90 9.47 -9.48
C LYS A 103 -7.41 9.35 -9.63
N LEU A 104 -8.10 9.09 -8.53
CA LEU A 104 -9.55 8.87 -8.53
C LEU A 104 -10.23 9.99 -7.75
N LYS A 105 -11.35 10.47 -8.31
CA LYS A 105 -12.21 11.44 -7.64
C LYS A 105 -13.02 10.72 -6.59
N THR A 106 -13.09 11.30 -5.41
CA THR A 106 -13.97 10.82 -4.35
C THR A 106 -15.41 11.26 -4.60
N LYS A 107 -16.35 10.54 -4.01
CA LYS A 107 -17.74 10.96 -3.89
C LYS A 107 -17.85 11.93 -2.70
N PRO A 108 -18.17 13.22 -2.90
CA PRO A 108 -18.26 14.18 -1.81
C PRO A 108 -19.28 13.74 -0.74
N LYS A 109 -18.99 14.00 0.55
CA LYS A 109 -19.88 13.71 1.69
C LYS A 109 -20.26 12.23 1.86
N SER A 110 -19.57 11.32 1.17
CA SER A 110 -19.77 9.88 1.33
C SER A 110 -18.66 9.30 2.20
N LEU A 111 -19.05 8.58 3.25
CA LEU A 111 -18.11 7.78 4.04
C LEU A 111 -17.68 6.51 3.30
N ILE A 112 -18.50 6.04 2.36
CA ILE A 112 -18.17 4.89 1.52
C ILE A 112 -17.63 5.39 0.19
N GLN A 113 -16.39 5.03 -0.13
CA GLN A 113 -15.72 5.42 -1.36
C GLN A 113 -15.51 4.19 -2.23
N GLU A 114 -16.09 4.21 -3.42
CA GLU A 114 -16.05 3.10 -4.37
C GLU A 114 -15.24 3.47 -5.59
N PHE A 115 -14.32 2.58 -5.97
CA PHE A 115 -13.37 2.81 -7.06
C PHE A 115 -13.33 1.63 -8.02
N ASP A 116 -13.78 1.87 -9.25
CA ASP A 116 -13.67 0.87 -10.33
C ASP A 116 -12.22 0.80 -10.81
N ILE A 117 -11.62 -0.37 -10.67
CA ILE A 117 -10.21 -0.62 -10.98
C ILE A 117 -10.10 -1.32 -12.34
N ASN A 118 -10.87 -2.40 -12.54
CA ASN A 118 -10.86 -3.24 -13.74
C ASN A 118 -9.42 -3.54 -14.22
N LEU A 119 -8.65 -4.21 -13.37
CA LEU A 119 -7.23 -4.49 -13.60
C LEU A 119 -6.92 -5.95 -13.29
N GLU A 120 -6.16 -6.60 -14.17
CA GLU A 120 -5.60 -7.92 -13.89
C GLU A 120 -4.35 -7.77 -13.02
N PRO A 121 -4.36 -8.27 -11.77
CA PRO A 121 -3.21 -8.18 -10.91
C PRO A 121 -2.15 -9.21 -11.31
N HIS A 122 -0.89 -8.79 -11.40
CA HIS A 122 0.25 -9.71 -11.52
C HIS A 122 1.15 -9.63 -10.29
N LYS A 123 1.95 -10.68 -10.04
CA LYS A 123 2.82 -10.75 -8.85
C LYS A 123 3.78 -9.56 -8.83
N GLY A 124 3.88 -8.90 -7.68
CA GLY A 124 4.75 -7.74 -7.48
C GLY A 124 4.20 -6.43 -8.07
N MET A 125 3.01 -6.44 -8.69
CA MET A 125 2.36 -5.22 -9.16
C MET A 125 2.05 -4.29 -7.98
N GLN A 126 2.39 -3.02 -8.13
CA GLN A 126 2.02 -1.95 -7.19
C GLN A 126 1.04 -0.98 -7.86
N LEU A 127 -0.22 -1.03 -7.44
CA LEU A 127 -1.25 -0.06 -7.80
C LEU A 127 -1.41 0.96 -6.67
N ILE A 128 -1.19 2.23 -6.98
CA ILE A 128 -1.59 3.35 -6.15
C ILE A 128 -2.92 3.92 -6.61
N ILE A 129 -3.80 4.16 -5.65
CA ILE A 129 -4.98 5.00 -5.75
C ILE A 129 -4.72 6.29 -4.97
N ILE A 130 -4.66 7.42 -5.67
CA ILE A 130 -4.55 8.75 -5.09
C ILE A 130 -5.95 9.36 -5.07
N LEU A 131 -6.45 9.66 -3.87
CA LEU A 131 -7.71 10.38 -3.70
C LEU A 131 -7.52 11.86 -3.98
N ASP A 132 -8.34 12.38 -4.89
CA ASP A 132 -8.22 13.77 -5.30
C ASP A 132 -8.72 14.75 -4.23
N VAL A 133 -9.92 14.63 -3.70
CA VAL A 133 -10.41 15.54 -2.66
C VAL A 133 -10.88 14.67 -1.51
N PHE A 134 -10.45 14.98 -0.30
CA PHE A 134 -10.93 14.27 0.88
C PHE A 134 -11.59 15.27 1.81
N ASP A 135 -12.77 15.72 1.42
CA ASP A 135 -13.69 16.47 2.27
C ASP A 135 -14.78 15.49 2.73
N ILE A 136 -14.53 14.85 3.88
CA ILE A 136 -15.53 14.05 4.60
C ILE A 136 -16.16 14.92 5.69
#